data_AF-A0A2I0QH41-F1
#
_entry.id   AF-A0A2I0QH41-F1
#
_cell.length_a   1.000
_cell.length_b   1.000
_cell.length_c   1.000
_cell.angle_alpha   90.00
_cell.angle_beta   90.00
_cell.angle_gamma   90.00
#
_symmetry.space_group_name_H-M   'P 1'
#
loop_
_entity.id
_entity.type
_entity.pdbx_description
1 polymer ?
#
loop_
_entity_poly.entity_id
_entity_poly.type
_entity_poly.pdbx_seq_one_letter_code
_entity_poly.pdbx_strand_id
1 'polypeptide(L)'
;MTSWIEYFTDALKSQMVDVKNRGEKIIKKDLIRERVRYLNLNERQIKVLEYLTDNDSITREQYVKMFDISLRTANYDISEIEKLNL
;
A
#
# COMPACT_ATOMS: atom_id res chain seq x y z
N MET A 1 -28.63 30.95 -14.95
CA MET A 1 -27.93 29.93 -15.79
C MET A 1 -26.47 29.76 -15.40
N THR A 2 -25.82 30.71 -14.72
CA THR A 2 -24.40 30.60 -14.27
C THR A 2 -24.20 29.60 -13.13
N SER A 3 -25.17 29.47 -12.21
CA SER A 3 -25.06 28.58 -11.05
C SER A 3 -24.90 27.10 -11.41
N TRP A 4 -25.43 26.67 -12.55
CA TRP A 4 -25.24 25.29 -13.01
C TRP A 4 -23.80 25.04 -13.47
N ILE A 5 -23.19 26.02 -14.15
CA ILE A 5 -21.80 25.93 -14.59
C ILE A 5 -20.86 25.98 -13.39
N GLU A 6 -21.11 26.87 -12.43
CA GLU A 6 -20.32 26.98 -11.20
C GLU A 6 -20.32 25.66 -10.42
N TYR A 7 -21.50 25.08 -10.18
CA TYR A 7 -21.65 23.78 -9.54
C TYR A 7 -20.91 22.67 -10.30
N PHE A 8 -21.05 22.64 -11.63
CA PHE A 8 -20.37 21.65 -12.46
C PHE A 8 -18.84 21.80 -12.41
N THR A 9 -18.32 23.03 -12.46
CA THR A 9 -16.89 23.29 -12.36
C THR A 9 -16.31 22.92 -10.99
N ASP A 10 -17.06 23.14 -9.91
CA ASP A 10 -16.65 22.73 -8.56
C ASP A 10 -16.65 21.21 -8.40
N ALA A 11 -17.68 20.55 -8.93
CA ALA A 11 -17.74 19.09 -8.95
C ALA A 11 -16.58 18.49 -9.77
N LEU A 12 -16.29 19.03 -10.96
CA LEU A 12 -15.14 18.60 -11.77
C LEU A 12 -13.82 18.79 -11.03
N LYS A 13 -13.63 19.94 -10.36
CA LYS A 13 -12.44 20.19 -9.55
C LYS A 13 -12.28 19.13 -8.45
N SER A 14 -13.34 18.79 -7.74
CA SER A 14 -13.31 17.73 -6.71
C SER A 14 -12.95 16.37 -7.32
N GLN A 15 -13.56 16.02 -8.46
CA GLN A 15 -13.27 14.76 -9.14
C GLN A 15 -11.83 14.68 -9.64
N MET A 16 -11.25 15.77 -10.15
CA MET A 16 -9.84 15.80 -10.57
C MET A 16 -8.89 15.57 -9.40
N VAL A 17 -9.20 16.13 -8.22
CA VAL A 17 -8.42 15.88 -6.99
C VAL A 17 -8.50 14.40 -6.61
N ASP A 18 -9.68 13.80 -6.66
CA ASP A 18 -9.85 12.37 -6.35
C ASP A 18 -9.09 11.47 -7.34
N VAL A 19 -9.15 11.77 -8.64
CA VAL A 19 -8.41 11.04 -9.67
C VAL A 19 -6.90 11.16 -9.44
N LYS A 20 -6.41 12.36 -9.13
CA LYS A 20 -5.00 12.58 -8.79
C LYS A 20 -4.58 11.72 -7.59
N ASN A 21 -5.35 11.77 -6.50
CA ASN A 21 -5.06 11.01 -5.28
C ASN A 21 -5.06 9.50 -5.53
N ARG A 22 -5.98 9.00 -6.36
CA ARG A 22 -6.01 7.59 -6.77
C ARG A 22 -4.79 7.22 -7.61
N GLY A 23 -4.40 8.09 -8.56
CA GLY A 23 -3.20 7.91 -9.37
C GLY A 23 -1.93 7.80 -8.52
N GLU A 24 -1.76 8.70 -7.55
CA GLU A 24 -0.61 8.66 -6.62
C GLU A 24 -0.54 7.35 -5.83
N LYS A 25 -1.68 6.82 -5.37
CA LYS A 25 -1.73 5.51 -4.68
C LYS A 25 -1.31 4.37 -5.61
N ILE A 26 -1.79 4.37 -6.86
CA ILE A 26 -1.44 3.34 -7.84
C ILE A 26 0.07 3.37 -8.15
N ILE A 27 0.63 4.57 -8.38
CA ILE A 27 2.06 4.72 -8.65
C ILE A 27 2.92 4.21 -7.48
N LYS A 28 2.54 4.52 -6.23
CA LYS A 28 3.23 3.99 -5.04
C LYS A 28 3.19 2.45 -4.98
N LYS A 29 2.03 1.84 -5.26
CA LYS A 29 1.88 0.38 -5.31
C LYS A 29 2.75 -0.25 -6.39
N ASP A 30 2.77 0.33 -7.58
CA ASP A 30 3.56 -0.18 -8.70
C ASP A 30 5.07 -0.08 -8.45
N LEU A 31 5.53 1.01 -7.83
CA LEU A 31 6.94 1.17 -7.45
C LEU A 31 7.38 0.11 -6.43
N ILE A 32 6.54 -0.18 -5.43
CA ILE A 32 6.82 -1.24 -4.44
C ILE A 32 6.86 -2.60 -5.14
N ARG A 33 5.89 -2.90 -6.01
CA ARG A 33 5.87 -4.15 -6.79
C ARG A 33 7.07 -4.29 -7.72
N GLU A 34 7.55 -3.21 -8.32
CA GLU A 34 8.76 -3.20 -9.14
C GLU A 34 10.01 -3.47 -8.31
N ARG A 35 10.17 -2.81 -7.15
CA ARG A 35 11.31 -3.06 -6.24
C ARG A 35 11.31 -4.51 -5.74
N VAL A 36 10.14 -5.03 -5.38
CA VAL A 36 9.98 -6.39 -4.86
C VAL A 36 10.17 -7.46 -5.93
N ARG A 37 9.91 -7.17 -7.21
CA ARG A 37 10.06 -8.14 -8.31
C ARG A 37 11.47 -8.74 -8.42
N TYR A 38 12.48 -7.99 -8.02
CA TYR A 38 13.89 -8.45 -8.03
C TYR A 38 14.33 -9.04 -6.69
N LEU A 39 13.48 -8.99 -5.67
CA LEU A 39 13.73 -9.54 -4.35
C LEU A 39 13.13 -10.95 -4.31
N ASN A 40 13.91 -11.91 -3.83
CA ASN A 40 13.46 -13.29 -3.67
C ASN A 40 12.59 -13.44 -2.39
N LEU A 41 11.52 -12.63 -2.31
CA LEU A 41 10.58 -12.63 -1.19
C LEU A 41 9.63 -13.82 -1.28
N ASN A 42 9.26 -14.35 -0.12
CA ASN A 42 8.20 -15.34 -0.03
C ASN A 42 6.81 -14.69 -0.14
N GLU A 43 5.77 -15.49 -0.39
CA GLU A 43 4.40 -14.99 -0.58
C GLU A 43 3.87 -14.15 0.60
N ARG A 44 4.25 -14.49 1.85
CA ARG A 44 3.80 -13.75 3.04
C ARG A 44 4.41 -12.36 3.08
N GLN A 45 5.70 -12.26 2.75
CA GLN A 45 6.42 -11.00 2.69
C GLN A 45 5.88 -10.10 1.57
N ILE A 46 5.56 -10.65 0.40
CA ILE A 46 4.93 -9.88 -0.68
C ILE A 46 3.58 -9.34 -0.21
N LYS A 47 2.74 -10.21 0.39
CA LYS A 47 1.39 -9.84 0.83
C LYS A 47 1.39 -8.79 1.95
N VAL A 48 2.39 -8.81 2.84
CA VAL A 48 2.50 -7.76 3.87
C VAL A 48 2.93 -6.42 3.27
N LEU A 49 3.80 -6.41 2.26
CA LEU A 49 4.20 -5.19 1.58
C LEU A 49 3.02 -4.59 0.82
N GLU A 50 2.18 -5.42 0.22
CA GLU A 50 0.91 -4.96 -0.36
C GLU A 50 -0.03 -4.40 0.72
N TYR A 51 -0.16 -5.05 1.87
CA TYR A 51 -0.96 -4.53 2.99
C TYR A 51 -0.46 -3.15 3.45
N LEU A 52 0.86 -2.96 3.52
CA LEU A 52 1.50 -1.69 3.91
C LEU A 52 1.35 -0.58 2.85
N THR A 53 0.93 -0.89 1.63
CA THR A 53 0.60 0.16 0.64
C THR A 53 -0.72 0.88 0.95
N ASP A 54 -1.62 0.19 1.65
CA ASP A 54 -2.94 0.72 2.03
C ASP A 54 -3.02 1.10 3.51
N ASN A 55 -2.10 0.60 4.34
CA ASN A 55 -2.06 0.79 5.78
C ASN A 55 -0.67 1.28 6.20
N ASP A 56 -0.60 2.31 7.04
CA ASP A 56 0.68 2.92 7.40
C ASP A 56 1.61 1.99 8.22
N SER A 57 1.08 0.97 8.88
CA SER A 57 1.86 0.03 9.68
C SER A 57 1.16 -1.30 9.91
N ILE A 58 1.93 -2.30 10.34
CA ILE A 58 1.44 -3.58 10.81
C ILE A 58 2.18 -3.97 12.10
N THR A 59 1.45 -4.43 13.12
CA THR A 59 2.06 -4.98 14.34
C THR A 59 2.43 -6.45 14.15
N ARG A 60 3.39 -6.94 14.94
CA ARG A 60 3.79 -8.37 14.93
C ARG A 60 2.61 -9.29 15.22
N GLU A 61 1.72 -8.90 16.13
CA GLU A 61 0.50 -9.64 16.43
C GLU A 61 -0.47 -9.69 15.25
N GLN A 62 -0.64 -8.58 14.53
CA GLN A 62 -1.44 -8.55 13.31
C GLN A 62 -0.84 -9.44 12.22
N TYR A 63 0.49 -9.43 12.04
CA TYR A 63 1.17 -10.31 11.10
C TYR A 63 0.95 -11.78 11.43
N VAL A 64 1.15 -12.16 12.70
CA VAL A 64 0.91 -13.52 13.20
C VAL A 64 -0.53 -13.96 12.91
N LYS A 65 -1.52 -13.10 13.21
CA LYS A 65 -2.94 -13.38 12.95
C LYS A 65 -3.26 -13.45 11.47
N MET A 66 -2.62 -12.62 10.65
CA MET A 66 -2.87 -12.52 9.21
C MET A 66 -2.42 -13.77 8.45
N PHE A 67 -1.35 -14.43 8.92
CA PHE A 67 -0.73 -15.57 8.26
C PHE A 67 -0.81 -16.89 9.04
N ASP A 68 -1.38 -16.87 10.24
CA ASP A 68 -1.47 -18.02 11.16
C ASP A 68 -0.12 -18.73 11.40
N ILE A 69 0.89 -17.93 11.76
CA ILE A 69 2.27 -18.40 11.96
C ILE A 69 2.77 -18.13 13.39
N SER A 70 3.84 -18.81 13.78
CA SER A 70 4.51 -18.51 15.05
C SER A 70 5.10 -17.10 15.08
N LEU A 71 5.18 -16.50 16.27
CA LEU A 71 5.84 -15.20 16.48
C LEU A 71 7.31 -15.22 16.02
N ARG A 72 8.00 -16.36 16.16
CA ARG A 72 9.37 -16.54 15.68
C ARG A 72 9.44 -16.40 14.16
N THR A 73 8.54 -17.04 13.43
CA THR A 73 8.47 -16.95 11.97
C THR A 73 8.12 -15.54 11.52
N ALA A 74 7.16 -14.88 12.19
CA ALA A 74 6.81 -13.49 11.91
C ALA A 74 8.01 -12.56 12.11
N ASN A 75 8.74 -12.71 13.22
CA ASN A 75 9.94 -11.91 13.48
C ASN A 75 11.04 -12.13 12.43
N TYR A 76 11.22 -13.37 11.97
CA TYR A 76 12.17 -13.68 10.91
C TYR A 76 11.76 -13.01 9.59
N ASP A 77 10.50 -13.20 9.15
CA ASP A 77 9.99 -12.60 7.92
C ASP A 77 10.13 -11.06 7.94
N ILE A 78 9.76 -10.42 9.07
CA ILE A 78 9.85 -8.96 9.26
C ILE A 78 11.31 -8.50 9.24
N SER A 79 12.22 -9.21 9.91
CA SER A 79 13.64 -8.85 9.92
C SER A 79 14.27 -8.94 8.52
N GLU A 80 13.87 -9.93 7.72
CA GLU A 80 14.31 -10.02 6.32
C GLU A 80 13.79 -8.84 5.49
N ILE A 81 12.54 -8.39 5.71
CA ILE A 81 12.00 -7.20 5.03
C ILE A 81 12.72 -5.92 5.47
N GLU A 82 12.99 -5.75 6.77
CA GLU A 82 13.70 -4.56 7.30
C GLU A 82 15.10 -4.40 6.68
N LYS A 83 15.81 -5.51 6.41
CA LYS A 83 17.13 -5.49 5.76
C LYS A 83 17.10 -4.92 4.34
N LEU A 84 15.95 -4.93 3.68
CA LEU A 84 15.81 -4.51 2.29
C LEU A 84 15.72 -2.99 2.14
N ASN A 85 15.64 -2.23 3.24
CA ASN A 85 15.58 -0.75 3.25
C ASN A 85 14.63 -0.18 2.18
N LEU A 86 13.44 -0.77 2.08
CA LEU A 86 12.42 -0.44 1.07
C LEU A 86 11.83 0.96 1.23
#